data_AF-A0A392M045-F1
#
_entry.id   AF-A0A392M045-F1
#
_cell.length_a   1.000
_cell.length_b   1.000
_cell.length_c   1.000
_cell.angle_alpha   90.00
_cell.angle_beta   90.00
_cell.angle_gamma   90.00
#
_symmetry.space_group_name_H-M   'P 1'
#
loop_
_entity.id
_entity.type
_entity.pdbx_description
1 polymer ?
#
loop_
_entity_poly.entity_id
_entity_poly.type
_entity_poly.pdbx_seq_one_letter_code
_entity_poly.pdbx_strand_id
1 'polypeptide(L)'
;MNGAYLLDCVTMRDCDCRPSRYEGEWHRNDPEGHGVVEVEIPVIEPVAGSALEKKMRAQGRIIKRDFMSPEEREWLNKDIEDSYRLSSGYAEIPFYEREEWLQEYEKKPEKGRYRYAGQWKHGQMHGCGVYEVNERIVYVGPWIR
;
A
#
# COMPACT_ATOMS: atom_id res chain seq x y z
N MET A 1 17.13 5.86 1.17
CA MET A 1 16.70 4.48 1.47
C MET A 1 15.19 4.44 1.77
N ASN A 2 14.39 5.25 1.06
CA ASN A 2 13.10 5.71 1.63
C ASN A 2 11.91 4.76 1.34
N GLY A 3 12.12 3.70 0.55
CA GLY A 3 11.12 2.65 0.32
C GLY A 3 11.15 1.51 1.35
N ALA A 4 12.31 1.26 1.96
CA ALA A 4 12.51 0.21 2.97
C ALA A 4 11.56 0.35 4.17
N TYR A 5 11.27 1.59 4.56
CA TYR A 5 10.41 1.94 5.68
C TYR A 5 8.97 1.45 5.55
N LEU A 6 8.44 1.29 4.33
CA LEU A 6 7.10 0.78 4.13
C LEU A 6 7.02 -0.72 4.46
N LEU A 7 7.96 -1.52 3.97
CA LEU A 7 8.00 -2.95 4.29
C LEU A 7 8.31 -3.17 5.77
N ASP A 8 9.12 -2.31 6.37
CA ASP A 8 9.34 -2.29 7.81
C ASP A 8 8.05 -2.01 8.59
N CYS A 9 7.28 -1.00 8.20
CA CYS A 9 5.98 -0.68 8.78
C CYS A 9 4.97 -1.83 8.60
N VAL A 10 4.99 -2.50 7.44
CA VAL A 10 4.13 -3.67 7.16
C VAL A 10 4.55 -4.92 7.95
N THR A 11 5.85 -5.11 8.20
CA THR A 11 6.38 -6.27 8.93
C THR A 11 6.40 -6.07 10.45
N MET A 12 6.40 -4.82 10.95
CA MET A 12 6.37 -4.51 12.38
C MET A 12 4.98 -4.57 13.03
N ARG A 13 3.96 -5.11 12.36
CA ARG A 13 2.59 -5.28 12.90
C ARG A 13 1.88 -3.98 13.31
N ASP A 14 2.50 -2.82 13.12
CA ASP A 14 1.97 -1.51 13.52
C ASP A 14 1.17 -0.81 12.42
N CYS A 15 1.20 -1.33 11.19
CA CYS A 15 0.52 -0.72 10.07
C CYS A 15 -0.65 -1.57 9.61
N ASP A 16 -1.82 -0.94 9.49
CA ASP A 16 -3.03 -1.50 8.85
C ASP A 16 -2.82 -1.85 7.35
N CYS A 17 -1.59 -1.68 6.85
CA CYS A 17 -1.10 -2.29 5.62
C CYS A 17 -0.94 -3.79 5.85
N ARG A 18 -2.03 -4.56 5.81
CA ARG A 18 -1.90 -6.01 5.84
C ARG A 18 -0.96 -6.44 4.70
N PRO A 19 0.10 -7.23 4.98
CA PRO A 19 0.88 -7.81 3.90
C PRO A 19 -0.08 -8.61 3.03
N SER A 20 -0.16 -8.27 1.76
CA SER A 20 -1.06 -8.94 0.82
C SER A 20 -0.70 -10.42 0.69
N ARG A 21 0.59 -10.76 0.85
CA ARG A 21 1.08 -12.13 0.78
C ARG A 21 2.49 -12.28 1.36
N TYR A 22 2.75 -13.37 2.09
CA TYR A 22 4.10 -13.82 2.41
C TYR A 22 4.24 -15.30 2.03
N GLU A 23 5.35 -15.66 1.38
CA GLU A 23 5.69 -17.02 0.99
C GLU A 23 7.11 -17.32 1.44
N GLY A 24 7.26 -18.27 2.37
CA GLY A 24 8.57 -18.60 2.93
C GLY A 24 8.47 -19.53 4.12
N GLU A 25 9.62 -19.67 4.78
CA GLU A 25 9.74 -20.41 6.03
C GLU A 25 9.14 -19.59 7.20
N TRP A 26 8.58 -20.31 8.17
CA TRP A 26 7.91 -19.75 9.35
C TRP A 26 8.40 -20.45 10.61
N HIS A 27 8.65 -19.69 11.67
CA HIS A 27 8.95 -20.21 13.00
C HIS A 27 8.12 -19.47 14.05
N ARG A 28 7.32 -20.21 14.84
CA ARG A 28 6.46 -19.64 15.91
C ARG A 28 5.58 -18.46 15.45
N ASN A 29 5.02 -18.54 14.24
CA ASN A 29 4.19 -17.50 13.62
C ASN A 29 4.95 -16.22 13.22
N ASP A 30 6.28 -16.24 13.23
CA ASP A 30 7.12 -15.20 12.66
C ASP A 30 7.83 -15.74 11.40
N PRO A 31 7.97 -14.94 10.32
CA PRO A 31 8.77 -15.32 9.18
C PRO A 31 10.25 -15.44 9.58
N GLU A 32 10.88 -16.54 9.19
CA GLU A 32 12.24 -16.92 9.54
C GLU A 32 12.87 -17.68 8.37
N GLY A 33 14.16 -17.52 8.10
CA GLY A 33 14.82 -18.22 6.99
C GLY A 33 14.69 -17.47 5.67
N HIS A 34 14.38 -18.14 4.57
CA HIS A 34 14.19 -17.49 3.27
C HIS A 34 12.71 -17.27 2.97
N GLY A 35 12.38 -16.08 2.49
CA GLY A 35 10.99 -15.72 2.21
C GLY A 35 10.84 -14.53 1.29
N VAL A 36 9.65 -14.44 0.71
CA VAL A 36 9.21 -13.35 -0.15
C VAL A 36 7.97 -12.73 0.45
N VAL A 37 8.01 -11.41 0.68
CA VAL A 37 6.84 -10.62 1.06
C VAL A 37 6.41 -9.74 -0.11
N GLU A 38 5.11 -9.61 -0.29
CA GLU A 38 4.51 -8.74 -1.28
C GLU A 38 3.44 -7.87 -0.63
N VAL A 39 3.55 -6.55 -0.86
CA VAL A 39 2.66 -5.54 -0.30
C VAL A 39 2.20 -4.63 -1.43
N GLU A 40 0.90 -4.44 -1.56
CA GLU A 40 0.33 -3.49 -2.52
C GLU A 40 -0.21 -2.27 -1.79
N ILE A 41 0.28 -1.07 -2.13
CA ILE A 41 -0.38 0.18 -1.75
C ILE A 41 -1.39 0.53 -2.84
N PRO A 42 -2.70 0.51 -2.53
CA PRO A 42 -3.72 0.80 -3.52
C PRO A 42 -3.62 2.24 -4.02
N VAL A 43 -3.87 2.42 -5.31
CA VAL A 43 -4.09 3.74 -5.91
C VAL A 43 -5.55 4.10 -5.65
N ILE A 44 -5.79 5.06 -4.74
CA ILE A 44 -7.13 5.54 -4.42
C ILE A 44 -7.63 6.40 -5.59
N GLU A 45 -8.75 6.01 -6.17
CA GLU A 45 -9.41 6.81 -7.19
C GLU A 45 -10.13 8.01 -6.58
N PRO A 46 -10.18 9.15 -7.28
CA PRO A 46 -10.85 10.32 -6.76
C PRO A 46 -12.36 10.08 -6.69
N VAL A 47 -12.99 10.64 -5.66
CA VAL A 47 -14.45 10.64 -5.51
C VAL A 47 -15.10 11.41 -6.67
N ALA A 48 -16.28 10.96 -7.09
CA ALA A 48 -17.09 11.59 -8.13
C ALA A 48 -17.31 13.08 -7.89
N GLY A 49 -17.02 13.92 -8.89
CA GLY A 49 -17.24 15.37 -8.82
C GLY A 49 -16.23 16.15 -7.96
N SER A 50 -15.26 15.47 -7.33
CA SER A 50 -14.24 16.12 -6.49
C SER A 50 -13.30 17.04 -7.28
N ALA A 51 -12.69 18.01 -6.59
CA ALA A 51 -11.65 18.86 -7.20
C ALA A 51 -10.44 18.05 -7.70
N LEU A 52 -10.14 16.91 -7.05
CA LEU A 52 -9.09 15.99 -7.47
C LEU A 52 -9.47 15.27 -8.77
N GLU A 53 -10.72 14.82 -8.91
CA GLU A 53 -11.22 14.22 -10.16
C GLU A 53 -11.05 15.18 -11.34
N LYS A 54 -11.47 16.45 -11.18
CA LYS A 54 -11.33 17.47 -12.23
C LYS A 54 -9.87 17.69 -12.64
N LYS A 55 -8.95 17.74 -11.66
CA LYS A 55 -7.50 17.87 -11.94
C LYS A 55 -6.95 16.63 -12.66
N MET A 56 -7.31 15.43 -12.23
CA MET A 56 -6.87 14.17 -12.85
C MET A 56 -7.39 14.05 -14.29
N ARG A 57 -8.67 14.42 -14.51
CA ARG A 57 -9.27 14.50 -15.85
C ARG A 57 -8.59 15.53 -16.73
N ALA A 58 -8.27 16.72 -16.21
CA ALA A 58 -7.54 17.75 -16.94
C ALA A 58 -6.11 17.31 -17.34
N GLN A 59 -5.49 16.44 -16.55
CA GLN A 59 -4.19 15.81 -16.85
C GLN A 59 -4.32 14.63 -17.83
N GLY A 60 -5.52 14.32 -18.34
CA GLY A 60 -5.77 13.22 -19.28
C GLY A 60 -5.72 11.83 -18.63
N ARG A 61 -5.79 11.72 -17.30
CA ARG A 61 -5.82 10.41 -16.62
C ARG A 61 -7.18 9.73 -16.80
N ILE A 62 -7.12 8.45 -17.14
CA ILE A 62 -8.30 7.60 -17.24
C ILE A 62 -8.65 7.09 -15.83
N ILE A 63 -9.93 7.16 -15.49
CA ILE A 63 -10.48 6.73 -14.20
C ILE A 63 -11.33 5.49 -14.46
N LYS A 64 -11.29 4.47 -13.60
CA LYS A 64 -12.05 3.22 -13.80
C LYS A 64 -13.54 3.47 -14.03
N ARG A 65 -14.09 4.49 -13.36
CA ARG A 65 -15.49 4.92 -13.53
C ARG A 65 -15.84 5.28 -14.97
N ASP A 66 -14.87 5.63 -15.81
CA ASP A 66 -15.08 5.93 -17.23
C ASP A 66 -15.41 4.68 -18.06
N PHE A 67 -14.86 3.53 -17.69
CA PHE A 67 -15.13 2.24 -18.35
C PHE A 67 -16.43 1.58 -17.88
N MET A 68 -17.04 2.08 -16.81
CA MET A 68 -18.31 1.55 -16.27
C MET A 68 -19.50 2.03 -17.10
N SER A 69 -20.50 1.17 -17.25
CA SER A 69 -21.80 1.53 -17.82
C SER A 69 -22.53 2.56 -16.96
N PRO A 70 -23.51 3.32 -17.52
CA PRO A 70 -24.29 4.28 -16.75
C PRO A 70 -25.00 3.65 -15.54
N GLU A 71 -25.48 2.42 -15.68
CA GLU A 71 -26.15 1.67 -14.61
C GLU A 71 -25.17 1.33 -13.48
N GLU A 72 -23.99 0.79 -13.79
CA GLU A 72 -22.94 0.50 -12.80
C GLU A 72 -22.48 1.75 -12.04
N ARG A 73 -22.41 2.90 -12.73
CA ARG A 73 -22.07 4.19 -12.08
C ARG A 73 -23.13 4.62 -11.08
N GLU A 74 -24.41 4.42 -11.39
CA GLU A 74 -25.49 4.74 -10.47
C GLU A 74 -25.45 3.85 -9.22
N TRP A 75 -25.25 2.54 -9.40
CA TRP A 75 -25.09 1.60 -8.29
C TRP A 75 -23.89 1.94 -7.41
N LEU A 76 -22.75 2.28 -8.00
CA LEU A 76 -21.56 2.72 -7.26
C LEU A 76 -21.83 3.98 -6.44
N ASN A 77 -22.55 4.96 -6.98
CA ASN A 77 -22.88 6.18 -6.24
C ASN A 77 -23.78 5.89 -5.02
N LYS A 78 -24.75 4.97 -5.17
CA LYS A 78 -25.61 4.53 -4.06
C LYS A 78 -24.82 3.83 -2.96
N ASP A 79 -23.87 2.97 -3.33
CA ASP A 79 -22.98 2.26 -2.39
C ASP A 79 -22.07 3.22 -1.60
N ILE A 80 -21.54 4.24 -2.29
CA ILE A 80 -20.76 5.32 -1.66
C ILE A 80 -21.62 6.13 -0.67
N GLU A 81 -22.85 6.49 -1.05
CA GLU A 81 -23.78 7.22 -0.18
C GLU A 81 -24.11 6.43 1.09
N ASP A 82 -24.40 5.13 0.94
CA ASP A 82 -24.72 4.24 2.06
C ASP A 82 -23.50 4.06 2.99
N SER A 83 -22.32 3.82 2.42
CA SER A 83 -21.07 3.74 3.16
C SER A 83 -20.79 5.01 3.96
N TYR A 84 -20.99 6.19 3.37
CA TYR A 84 -20.80 7.47 4.05
C TYR A 84 -21.79 7.65 5.20
N ARG A 85 -23.05 7.28 4.99
CA ARG A 85 -24.11 7.34 6.00
C ARG A 85 -23.84 6.41 7.17
N LEU A 86 -23.42 5.16 6.92
CA LEU A 86 -23.12 4.16 7.94
C LEU A 86 -21.84 4.49 8.73
N SER A 87 -20.84 5.04 8.06
CA SER A 87 -19.56 5.45 8.65
C SER A 87 -19.69 6.65 9.62
N SER A 88 -20.81 7.39 9.60
CA SER A 88 -20.97 8.62 10.40
C SER A 88 -19.80 9.62 10.24
N GLY A 89 -19.18 9.63 9.05
CA GLY A 89 -18.01 10.45 8.74
C GLY A 89 -16.66 9.92 9.23
N TYR A 90 -16.59 8.73 9.85
CA TYR A 90 -15.33 8.10 10.22
C TYR A 90 -14.69 7.40 9.01
N ALA A 91 -13.83 8.13 8.30
CA ALA A 91 -12.94 7.54 7.31
C ALA A 91 -11.67 7.02 8.00
N GLU A 92 -11.43 5.71 7.92
CA GLU A 92 -10.14 5.15 8.32
C GLU A 92 -9.09 5.57 7.28
N ILE A 93 -8.32 6.61 7.62
CA ILE A 93 -7.18 7.05 6.81
C ILE A 93 -6.03 6.06 7.07
N PRO A 94 -5.54 5.35 6.04
CA PRO A 94 -4.40 4.45 6.19
C PRO A 94 -3.20 5.19 6.78
N PHE A 95 -2.41 4.52 7.62
CA PHE A 95 -1.31 5.15 8.36
C PHE A 95 -0.35 5.94 7.47
N TYR A 96 0.02 5.40 6.29
CA TYR A 96 0.89 6.06 5.31
C TYR A 96 0.30 7.32 4.64
N GLU A 97 -0.99 7.57 4.78
CA GLU A 97 -1.64 8.79 4.28
C GLU A 97 -1.72 9.91 5.32
N ARG A 98 -1.52 9.59 6.61
CA ARG A 98 -1.58 10.54 7.72
C ARG A 98 -0.40 11.51 7.68
N GLU A 99 -0.60 12.69 8.26
CA GLU A 99 0.47 13.70 8.36
C GLU A 99 1.60 13.24 9.30
N GLU A 100 1.27 12.40 10.29
CA GLU A 100 2.21 11.77 11.22
C GLU A 100 3.30 10.98 10.48
N TRP A 101 2.97 10.36 9.33
CA TRP A 101 3.94 9.64 8.49
C TRP A 101 5.10 10.54 8.05
N LEU A 102 4.82 11.80 7.72
CA LEU A 102 5.82 12.75 7.24
C LEU A 102 6.80 13.15 8.35
N GLN A 103 6.41 13.03 9.61
CA GLN A 103 7.27 13.32 10.76
C GLN A 103 8.34 12.24 10.92
N GLU A 104 7.98 10.97 10.66
CA GLU A 104 8.88 9.83 10.84
C GLU A 104 9.72 9.53 9.57
N TYR A 105 9.14 9.65 8.38
CA TYR A 105 9.72 9.08 7.15
C TYR A 105 10.04 10.10 6.05
N GLU A 106 9.88 11.41 6.32
CA GLU A 106 10.17 12.57 5.46
C GLU A 106 9.35 12.66 4.14
N LYS A 107 8.96 11.52 3.55
CA LYS A 107 8.25 11.42 2.26
C LYS A 107 7.24 10.28 2.28
N LYS A 108 6.08 10.51 1.64
CA LYS A 108 5.08 9.45 1.39
C LYS A 108 5.63 8.34 0.49
N PRO A 109 5.24 7.08 0.72
CA PRO A 109 5.66 5.97 -0.13
C PRO A 109 5.11 6.11 -1.56
N GLU A 110 5.85 5.57 -2.54
CA GLU A 110 5.35 5.45 -3.91
C GLU A 110 4.13 4.52 -3.95
N LYS A 111 3.12 4.80 -4.78
CA LYS A 111 1.96 3.90 -4.89
C LYS A 111 2.29 2.69 -5.75
N GLY A 112 1.65 1.55 -5.45
CA GLY A 112 1.78 0.31 -6.21
C GLY A 112 2.46 -0.83 -5.42
N ARG A 113 3.17 -1.71 -6.13
CA ARG A 113 3.59 -3.02 -5.61
C ARG A 113 5.00 -3.01 -5.05
N TYR A 114 5.14 -3.45 -3.82
CA TYR A 114 6.39 -3.61 -3.09
C TYR A 114 6.68 -5.09 -2.89
N ARG A 115 7.92 -5.49 -3.14
CA ARG A 115 8.36 -6.88 -2.97
C ARG A 115 9.73 -6.93 -2.34
N TYR A 116 9.91 -7.80 -1.37
CA TYR A 116 11.22 -8.14 -0.84
C TYR A 116 11.40 -9.65 -0.85
N ALA A 117 12.50 -10.10 -1.43
CA ALA A 117 12.90 -11.50 -1.49
C ALA A 117 14.28 -11.62 -0.84
N GLY A 118 14.37 -12.31 0.29
CA GLY A 118 15.62 -12.38 1.04
C GLY A 118 15.53 -13.23 2.30
N GLN A 119 16.51 -13.03 3.19
CA GLN A 119 16.53 -13.68 4.49
C GLN A 119 15.64 -12.92 5.48
N TRP A 120 15.14 -13.67 6.46
CA TRP A 120 14.21 -13.25 7.50
C TRP A 120 14.68 -13.79 8.84
N LYS A 121 14.53 -12.98 9.88
CA LYS A 121 14.88 -13.35 11.25
C LYS A 121 13.95 -12.64 12.23
N HIS A 122 13.28 -13.39 13.08
CA HIS A 122 12.35 -12.85 14.09
C HIS A 122 11.30 -11.89 13.51
N GLY A 123 10.73 -12.19 12.34
CA GLY A 123 9.72 -11.33 11.75
C GLY A 123 10.24 -10.15 10.92
N GLN A 124 11.56 -9.94 10.89
CA GLN A 124 12.19 -8.80 10.23
C GLN A 124 13.06 -9.24 9.05
N MET A 125 13.15 -8.38 8.04
CA MET A 125 14.06 -8.56 6.91
C MET A 125 15.51 -8.55 7.42
N HIS A 126 16.29 -9.56 7.04
CA HIS A 126 17.67 -9.70 7.48
C HIS A 126 18.55 -10.27 6.36
N GLY A 127 19.87 -10.18 6.51
CA GLY A 127 20.82 -10.80 5.58
C GLY A 127 20.69 -10.30 4.15
N CYS A 128 21.14 -11.08 3.17
CA CYS A 128 21.09 -10.63 1.77
C CYS A 128 19.68 -10.74 1.19
N GLY A 129 19.23 -9.68 0.52
CA GLY A 129 17.94 -9.64 -0.14
C GLY A 129 17.88 -8.70 -1.33
N VAL A 130 16.81 -8.85 -2.09
CA VAL A 130 16.44 -8.00 -3.23
C VAL A 130 15.14 -7.30 -2.88
N TYR A 131 15.13 -5.97 -3.04
CA TYR A 131 13.98 -5.12 -2.80
C TYR A 131 13.54 -4.43 -4.09
N GLU A 132 12.27 -4.58 -4.40
CA GLU A 132 11.64 -4.15 -5.64
C GLU A 132 10.43 -3.25 -5.35
N VAL A 133 10.30 -2.19 -6.14
CA VAL A 133 9.18 -1.26 -6.12
C VAL A 133 8.65 -1.11 -7.53
N ASN A 134 7.37 -1.41 -7.75
CA ASN A 134 6.72 -1.37 -9.05
C ASN A 134 7.53 -2.09 -10.14
N GLU A 135 8.00 -3.31 -9.81
CA GLU A 135 8.82 -4.17 -10.69
C GLU A 135 10.21 -3.59 -11.01
N ARG A 136 10.63 -2.55 -10.32
CA ARG A 136 11.98 -1.97 -10.42
C ARG A 136 12.80 -2.41 -9.23
N ILE A 137 13.94 -3.02 -9.48
CA ILE A 137 14.91 -3.37 -8.44
C ILE A 137 15.49 -2.07 -7.89
N VAL A 138 15.16 -1.75 -6.64
CA VAL A 138 15.61 -0.54 -5.95
C VAL A 138 16.88 -0.81 -5.16
N TYR A 139 16.99 -2.00 -4.57
CA TYR A 139 18.13 -2.36 -3.74
C TYR A 139 18.43 -3.85 -3.82
N VAL A 140 19.72 -4.16 -3.89
CA VAL A 140 20.27 -5.52 -3.79
C VAL A 140 21.43 -5.46 -2.82
N GLY A 141 21.38 -6.22 -1.74
CA GLY A 141 22.46 -6.21 -0.77
C GLY A 141 22.04 -6.74 0.59
N PRO A 142 22.94 -6.61 1.59
CA PRO A 142 22.64 -6.97 2.95
C PRO A 142 21.60 -6.00 3.56
N TRP A 143 20.69 -6.57 4.33
CA TRP A 143 19.63 -5.94 5.08
C TRP A 143 19.91 -6.17 6.55
N ILE A 144 20.26 -5.10 7.27
CA ILE A 144 20.65 -5.17 8.67
C ILE A 144 19.60 -4.41 9.48
N ARG A 145 18.51 -5.16 9.69
CA ARG A 145 17.57 -5.18 10.81
C ARG A 145 18.16 -5.08 12.20
#